data_AF-A0A920MRU6-F1
#
_entry.id   AF-A0A920MRU6-F1
#
_cell.length_a   1.000
_cell.length_b   1.000
_cell.length_c   1.000
_cell.angle_alpha   90.00
_cell.angle_beta   90.00
_cell.angle_gamma   90.00
#
_symmetry.space_group_name_H-M   'P 1'
#
loop_
_entity.id
_entity.type
_entity.pdbx_description
1 polymer ?
#
loop_
_entity_poly.entity_id
_entity_poly.type
_entity_poly.pdbx_seq_one_letter_code
_entity_poly.pdbx_strand_id
1 'polypeptide(L)'
;MNDREFIIGSVIFTIAFLIYWIVGHPYFIAERIVMFIAIIGFGGTLIFYTRKAQRGEDIFLRTIPGLKAVEEAVGRSTEMGKPVLFVPGIQDMDQVETVAGVIV
;
A
#
# COMPACT_ATOMS: atom_id res chain seq x y z
N MET A 1 8.56 13.34 0.06
CA MET A 1 7.85 14.36 0.87
C MET A 1 8.33 14.24 2.31
N ASN A 2 9.13 15.21 2.78
CA ASN A 2 9.76 15.19 4.10
C ASN A 2 8.72 14.87 5.19
N ASP A 3 9.06 13.94 6.10
CA ASP A 3 8.18 13.52 7.21
C ASP A 3 7.68 14.71 8.05
N ARG A 4 8.44 15.82 8.08
CA ARG A 4 8.03 17.08 8.71
C ARG A 4 6.80 17.72 8.07
N GLU A 5 6.73 17.80 6.73
CA GLU A 5 5.58 18.40 6.02
C GLU A 5 4.30 17.62 6.28
N PHE A 6 4.41 16.29 6.39
CA PHE A 6 3.28 15.43 6.70
C PHE A 6 2.80 15.58 8.15
N ILE A 7 3.73 15.65 9.11
CA ILE A 7 3.38 15.89 10.51
C ILE A 7 2.74 17.28 10.67
N ILE A 8 3.31 18.31 10.03
CA ILE A 8 2.76 19.67 10.05
C ILE A 8 1.35 19.69 9.44
N GLY A 9 1.15 19.05 8.28
CA GLY A 9 -0.17 18.95 7.64
C GLY A 9 -1.20 18.20 8.48
N SER A 10 -0.81 17.08 9.10
CA SER A 10 -1.67 16.32 10.01
C SER A 10 -2.08 17.15 11.24
N VAL A 11 -1.15 17.89 11.83
CA VAL A 11 -1.41 18.74 13.00
C VAL A 11 -2.36 19.89 12.66
N ILE A 12 -2.15 20.55 11.51
CA ILE A 12 -3.05 21.62 11.04
C ILE A 12 -4.47 21.08 10.83
N PHE A 13 -4.60 19.90 10.22
CA PHE A 13 -5.90 19.25 10.00
C PHE A 13 -6.60 18.92 11.32
N THR A 14 -5.88 18.39 12.32
CA THR A 14 -6.43 18.11 13.64
C THR A 14 -6.87 19.38 14.37
N ILE A 15 -6.11 20.47 14.28
CA ILE A 15 -6.46 21.76 14.90
C ILE A 15 -7.71 22.35 14.24
N ALA A 16 -7.78 22.35 12.90
CA ALA A 16 -8.96 22.82 12.17
C ALA A 16 -10.22 22.00 12.53
N PHE A 17 -10.08 20.69 12.71
CA PHE A 17 -11.16 19.82 13.16
C PHE A 17 -11.63 20.15 14.59
N LEU A 18 -10.70 20.40 15.53
CA LEU A 18 -11.05 20.79 16.89
C LEU A 18 -11.77 22.14 16.95
N ILE A 19 -11.36 23.10 16.12
CA ILE A 19 -12.07 24.39 15.99
C ILE A 19 -13.49 24.17 15.47
N TYR A 20 -13.65 23.32 14.44
CA TYR A 20 -14.97 23.00 13.88
C TYR A 20 -15.87 22.28 14.89
N TRP A 21 -15.29 21.46 15.77
CA TRP A 21 -16.00 20.80 16.87
C TRP A 21 -16.53 21.79 17.91
N ILE A 22 -15.74 22.83 18.25
CA ILE A 22 -16.09 23.82 19.30
C ILE A 22 -17.09 24.87 18.80
N VAL A 23 -17.01 25.29 17.53
CA VAL A 23 -17.85 26.36 16.96
C VAL A 23 -19.31 25.92 16.74
N GLY A 24 -19.61 24.64 16.92
CA GLY A 24 -20.95 24.08 16.78
C GLY A 24 -21.13 23.49 15.40
N HIS A 25 -21.09 22.17 15.32
CA HIS A 25 -21.21 21.38 14.10
C HIS A 25 -22.66 21.34 13.61
N PRO A 26 -23.06 22.07 12.55
CA PRO A 26 -24.44 22.08 12.08
C PRO A 26 -24.76 20.87 11.19
N TYR A 27 -23.72 20.30 10.55
CA TYR A 27 -23.83 19.24 9.54
C TYR A 27 -23.34 17.86 10.01
N PHE A 28 -22.84 17.74 11.24
CA PHE A 28 -22.30 16.47 11.75
C PHE A 28 -23.33 15.75 12.59
N ILE A 29 -23.72 14.56 12.13
CA ILE A 29 -24.67 13.71 12.82
C ILE A 29 -23.94 13.00 13.97
N ALA A 30 -24.13 13.49 15.20
CA ALA A 30 -23.45 12.98 16.40
C ALA A 30 -23.67 11.47 16.63
N GLU A 31 -24.80 10.92 16.19
CA GLU A 31 -25.10 9.47 16.28
C GLU A 31 -24.12 8.60 15.48
N ARG A 32 -23.45 9.17 14.46
CA ARG A 32 -22.54 8.46 13.55
C ARG A 32 -21.07 8.67 13.90
N ILE A 33 -20.77 9.14 15.11
CA ILE A 33 -19.40 9.43 15.57
C ILE A 33 -18.47 8.20 15.48
N VAL A 34 -19.01 7.00 15.70
CA VAL A 34 -18.25 5.74 15.61
C VAL A 34 -17.74 5.51 14.18
N MET A 35 -18.54 5.81 13.16
CA MET A 35 -18.12 5.66 11.76
C MET A 35 -17.06 6.68 11.38
N PHE A 36 -17.17 7.90 11.90
CA PHE A 36 -16.16 8.93 11.68
C PHE A 36 -14.80 8.52 12.25
N ILE A 37 -14.78 8.02 13.50
CA ILE A 37 -13.55 7.51 14.14
C ILE A 37 -12.98 6.33 13.34
N ALA A 38 -13.83 5.41 12.87
CA ALA A 38 -13.40 4.27 12.07
C ALA A 38 -12.74 4.70 10.74
N ILE A 39 -13.32 5.68 10.03
CA ILE A 39 -12.76 6.19 8.76
C ILE A 39 -11.41 6.86 9.00
N ILE A 40 -11.30 7.71 10.03
CA ILE A 40 -10.03 8.36 10.38
C ILE A 40 -8.98 7.32 10.81
N GLY A 41 -9.35 6.33 11.61
CA GLY A 41 -8.45 5.25 12.04
C GLY A 41 -7.95 4.41 10.86
N PHE A 42 -8.84 4.01 9.96
CA PHE A 42 -8.49 3.23 8.78
C PHE A 42 -7.62 4.03 7.80
N GLY A 43 -8.04 5.26 7.48
CA GLY A 43 -7.29 6.17 6.61
C GLY A 43 -5.90 6.50 7.17
N GLY A 44 -5.81 6.79 8.48
CA GLY A 44 -4.54 7.03 9.16
C GLY A 44 -3.61 5.82 9.11
N THR A 45 -4.15 4.62 9.32
CA THR A 45 -3.40 3.36 9.22
C THR A 45 -2.83 3.15 7.82
N LEU A 46 -3.64 3.36 6.77
CA LEU A 46 -3.20 3.25 5.38
C LEU A 46 -2.08 4.24 5.04
N ILE A 47 -2.23 5.51 5.43
CA ILE A 47 -1.22 6.53 5.15
C ILE A 47 0.08 6.19 5.91
N PHE A 48 -0.02 5.75 7.16
CA PHE A 48 1.14 5.34 7.96
C PHE A 48 1.91 4.20 7.30
N TYR A 49 1.25 3.10 6.92
CA TYR A 49 1.92 1.97 6.30
C TYR A 49 2.45 2.28 4.90
N THR A 50 1.74 3.09 4.11
CA THR A 50 2.23 3.54 2.79
C THR A 50 3.52 4.34 2.94
N ARG A 51 3.59 5.26 3.91
CA ARG A 51 4.81 6.04 4.17
C ARG A 51 5.93 5.18 4.72
N LYS A 52 5.62 4.23 5.61
CA LYS A 52 6.59 3.27 6.14
C LYS A 52 7.24 2.47 5.01
N ALA A 53 6.45 2.02 4.03
CA ALA A 53 6.95 1.34 2.84
C ALA A 53 7.78 2.25 1.93
N GLN A 54 7.35 3.50 1.70
CA GLN A 54 8.12 4.48 0.90
C GLN A 54 9.46 4.89 1.54
N ARG A 55 9.58 4.84 2.87
CA ARG A 55 10.83 5.12 3.59
C ARG A 55 11.87 4.00 3.45
N GLY A 56 11.49 2.87 2.84
CA GLY A 56 12.38 1.72 2.66
C GLY A 56 12.76 1.06 3.98
N GLU A 57 11.92 1.19 5.02
CA GLU A 57 12.11 0.41 6.24
C GLU A 57 12.03 -1.09 5.91
N ASP A 58 12.83 -1.90 6.60
CA ASP A 58 12.83 -3.36 6.43
C ASP A 58 11.46 -3.94 6.82
N ILE A 59 10.57 -4.02 5.83
CA ILE A 59 9.33 -4.76 5.93
C ILE A 59 9.73 -6.22 5.72
N PHE A 60 9.52 -7.05 6.75
CA PHE A 60 9.71 -8.49 6.63
C PHE A 60 8.74 -9.04 5.58
N LEU A 61 9.22 -9.19 4.35
CA LEU A 61 8.51 -9.90 3.30
C LEU A 61 8.75 -11.39 3.51
N ARG A 62 7.72 -12.09 4.00
CA ARG A 62 7.76 -13.54 4.11
C ARG A 62 7.93 -14.14 2.71
N THR A 63 8.97 -14.96 2.54
CA THR A 63 9.16 -15.73 1.31
C THR A 63 7.98 -16.67 1.11
N ILE A 64 7.31 -16.57 -0.04
CA ILE A 64 6.21 -17.45 -0.40
C ILE A 64 6.82 -18.72 -0.99
N PRO A 65 6.50 -19.93 -0.48
CA PRO A 65 7.08 -21.17 -0.98
C PRO A 65 6.97 -21.34 -2.50
N GLY A 66 5.85 -20.89 -3.08
CA GLY A 66 5.65 -20.88 -4.53
C GLY A 66 6.67 -20.03 -5.29
N LEU A 67 7.02 -18.85 -4.77
CA LEU A 67 8.01 -17.97 -5.41
C LEU A 67 9.41 -18.62 -5.40
N LYS A 68 9.79 -19.26 -4.29
CA LYS A 68 11.07 -19.99 -4.16
C LYS A 68 11.14 -21.20 -5.10
N ALA A 69 10.01 -21.89 -5.31
CA ALA A 69 9.95 -23.05 -6.22
C ALA A 69 10.16 -22.64 -7.69
N VAL A 70 9.77 -21.43 -8.08
CA VAL A 70 9.99 -20.91 -9.45
C VAL A 70 11.49 -20.72 -9.70
N GLU A 71 12.22 -20.09 -8.79
CA GLU A 71 13.68 -19.91 -8.90
C GLU A 71 14.40 -21.26 -9.06
N GLU A 72 14.04 -22.25 -8.24
CA GLU A 72 14.58 -23.61 -8.31
C GLU A 72 14.23 -24.29 -9.64
N ALA A 73 12.98 -24.19 -10.11
CA ALA A 73 12.54 -24.80 -11.36
C ALA A 73 13.27 -24.21 -12.58
N VAL A 74 13.55 -22.90 -12.57
CA VAL A 74 14.33 -22.23 -13.61
C VAL A 74 15.77 -22.73 -13.58
N GLY A 75 16.42 -22.73 -12.41
CA GLY A 75 17.80 -23.23 -12.26
C GLY A 75 17.94 -24.68 -12.73
N ARG A 76 16.99 -25.54 -12.34
CA ARG A 76 16.99 -26.94 -12.77
C ARG A 76 16.73 -27.11 -14.27
N SER A 77 15.92 -26.25 -14.87
CA SER A 77 15.68 -26.25 -16.32
C SER A 77 16.95 -25.83 -17.08
N THR A 78 17.71 -24.87 -16.54
CA THR A 78 19.03 -24.48 -17.05
C THR A 78 20.03 -25.64 -16.96
N GLU A 79 20.10 -26.34 -15.82
CA GLU A 79 20.95 -27.54 -15.65
C GLU A 79 20.59 -28.68 -16.62
N MET A 80 19.30 -28.84 -16.93
CA MET A 80 18.81 -29.86 -17.86
C MET A 80 18.86 -29.43 -19.34
N GLY A 81 19.23 -28.18 -19.63
CA GLY A 81 19.22 -27.63 -20.99
C GLY A 81 17.83 -27.56 -21.63
N LYS A 82 16.77 -27.41 -20.81
CA LYS A 82 15.38 -27.32 -21.29
C LYS A 82 14.90 -25.86 -21.31
N PRO A 83 14.11 -25.45 -22.32
CA PRO A 83 13.58 -24.09 -22.41
C PRO A 83 12.51 -23.81 -21.34
N VAL A 84 12.44 -22.57 -20.87
CA VAL A 84 11.41 -22.06 -19.94
C VAL A 84 10.56 -21.02 -20.66
N LEU A 85 9.24 -21.12 -20.54
CA LEU A 85 8.30 -20.12 -21.04
C LEU A 85 7.84 -19.23 -19.87
N PHE A 86 8.08 -17.93 -19.99
CA PHE A 86 7.54 -16.92 -19.07
C PHE A 86 6.38 -16.18 -19.76
N VAL A 87 5.24 -16.11 -19.07
CA VAL A 87 4.05 -15.38 -19.53
C VAL A 87 3.85 -14.20 -18.57
N PRO A 88 4.09 -12.95 -19.00
CA PRO A 88 4.08 -11.78 -18.12
C PRO A 88 2.67 -11.40 -17.61
N GLY A 89 1.61 -11.82 -18.30
CA GLY A 89 0.23 -11.60 -17.89
C GLY A 89 -0.75 -12.35 -18.79
N ILE A 90 -1.99 -12.52 -18.32
CA ILE A 90 -3.06 -13.25 -19.04
C ILE A 90 -3.80 -12.31 -20.02
N GLN A 91 -3.83 -11.01 -19.70
CA GLN A 91 -4.56 -9.98 -20.44
C GLN A 91 -3.62 -9.02 -21.18
N ASP A 92 -4.19 -8.03 -21.85
CA ASP A 92 -3.49 -7.05 -22.67
C ASP A 92 -2.56 -6.11 -21.87
N MET A 93 -1.77 -5.29 -22.59
CA MET A 93 -0.77 -4.38 -22.03
C MET A 93 -1.35 -3.18 -21.27
N ASP A 94 -2.67 -2.98 -21.26
CA ASP A 94 -3.34 -1.97 -20.42
C ASP A 94 -3.51 -2.45 -18.98
N GLN A 95 -3.36 -3.76 -18.75
CA GLN A 95 -3.59 -4.38 -17.47
C GLN A 95 -2.34 -4.41 -16.59
N VAL A 96 -2.51 -4.06 -15.31
CA VAL A 96 -1.41 -3.82 -14.36
C VAL A 96 -0.51 -5.05 -14.19
N GLU A 97 -1.07 -6.26 -14.14
CA GLU A 97 -0.27 -7.49 -14.05
C GLU A 97 0.67 -7.69 -15.26
N THR A 98 0.18 -7.50 -16.48
CA THR A 98 0.97 -7.68 -17.71
C THR A 98 2.08 -6.64 -17.79
N VAL A 99 1.75 -5.38 -17.46
CA VAL A 99 2.71 -4.28 -17.41
C VAL A 99 3.80 -4.55 -16.38
N ALA A 100 3.42 -4.98 -15.17
CA ALA A 100 4.38 -5.32 -14.12
C ALA A 100 5.31 -6.48 -14.53
N GLY A 101 4.81 -7.47 -15.25
CA GLY A 101 5.61 -8.61 -15.72
C GLY A 101 6.64 -8.27 -16.81
N VAL A 102 6.46 -7.16 -17.55
CA VAL A 102 7.38 -6.75 -18.63
C VAL A 102 8.45 -5.75 -18.16
N ILE A 103 8.17 -4.96 -17.11
CA ILE A 103 9.08 -3.90 -16.64
C ILE A 103 10.07 -4.40 -15.55
N VAL A 104 10.10 -5.72 -15.25
CA VAL A 104 11.03 -6.32 -14.28
C VAL A 104 12.48 -6.13 -14.67
#